data_AF-A0A7S1EV62-F1
#
_entry.id   AF-A0A7S1EV62-F1
#
_cell.length_a   1.000
_cell.length_b   1.000
_cell.length_c   1.000
_cell.angle_alpha   90.00
_cell.angle_beta   90.00
_cell.angle_gamma   90.00
#
_symmetry.space_group_name_H-M   'P 1'
#
loop_
_entity.id
_entity.type
_entity.pdbx_description
1 polymer ?
#
loop_
_entity_poly.entity_id
_entity_poly.type
_entity_poly.pdbx_seq_one_letter_code
_entity_poly.pdbx_strand_id
1 'polypeptide(L)'
;SAFLSSESSVSQGGDAAFRTSSLNCFGAALKAAQLALSDIGGKVFAMSTNLCQIGVGKLERRGGVSAASIGSEERECELLKASSDFYDKLGAEFTEAYSSVDIFLLPTSGSQVDAATVMRTARACGGHTYLFSDFQAWRDADTFARSLVRSVTSVRAFDAMIRVRVSAGLECSEYIGHYGRPRSGHEIIAPVMNKDSCLSIMLSHEGDLTAEQERSNNVRRGNASGVDLTTLPCVQVAVLYTDPSGQRRIRVHSSFLTVSTSLADIFKVADVDCVLSLLAKRSAQAALFGGLGISKARDAFIGKSVHALFVYRKYCAASSSTVQLILPDALKVLPVSVLGLAKSVAFRNLSSANAYGFGIDDRAASLFQIGWASPSTISALAYPRVYLLDSLPENAGDHFEPNQSLYGSDQEQLAIVRESEPVAIPNSVSAATESIAPSSLVFVDRGTELALIVSPQISPELAQDALITLNPHPDQSNQQPRLLIRGTISAPGEAPKSELGERMTKIVERILERRPSVCSIRVFFKGEPESADASIYQPLLVEDKGGGFGLGYLEFLRYVHRKIMDQYSKDSVLKELLMWDKLEQGY
;
A
#
# COMPACT_ATOMS: atom_id res chain seq x y z
N SER A 1 -2.73 -12.25 -34.79
CA SER A 1 -3.38 -11.40 -35.81
C SER A 1 -4.22 -12.21 -36.81
N ALA A 2 -4.98 -13.22 -36.37
CA ALA A 2 -5.87 -13.97 -37.26
C ALA A 2 -7.12 -14.41 -36.47
N PHE A 3 -8.09 -13.50 -36.31
CA PHE A 3 -9.49 -13.79 -35.94
C PHE A 3 -10.33 -12.50 -36.09
N LEU A 4 -10.29 -11.90 -37.27
CA LEU A 4 -11.23 -10.86 -37.69
C LEU A 4 -11.62 -11.13 -39.13
N SER A 5 -12.49 -12.11 -39.34
CA SER A 5 -13.18 -12.35 -40.60
C SER A 5 -14.68 -12.47 -40.33
N SER A 6 -15.37 -11.33 -40.40
CA SER A 6 -16.78 -11.29 -40.79
C SER A 6 -16.98 -10.01 -41.60
N GLU A 7 -17.42 -10.21 -42.82
CA GLU A 7 -17.51 -9.26 -43.94
C GLU A 7 -18.44 -8.08 -43.68
N SER A 8 -18.05 -6.90 -44.15
CA SER A 8 -18.97 -5.95 -44.80
C SER A 8 -18.17 -4.90 -45.62
N SER A 9 -18.27 -5.03 -46.94
CA SER A 9 -18.07 -4.02 -48.00
C SER A 9 -17.09 -2.87 -47.74
N VAL A 10 -15.91 -2.95 -48.36
CA VAL A 10 -14.95 -1.84 -48.48
C VAL A 10 -15.40 -0.90 -49.60
N SER A 11 -15.92 0.28 -49.24
CA SER A 11 -15.95 1.44 -50.14
C SER A 11 -14.58 2.12 -50.08
N GLN A 12 -13.90 2.22 -51.23
CA GLN A 12 -12.66 2.95 -51.39
C GLN A 12 -12.89 4.46 -51.22
N GLY A 13 -12.06 5.10 -50.38
CA GLY A 13 -11.94 6.56 -50.29
C GLY A 13 -12.22 7.13 -48.89
N GLY A 14 -11.19 7.68 -48.26
CA GLY A 14 -11.29 8.42 -46.99
C GLY A 14 -10.32 7.89 -45.93
N ASP A 15 -9.62 8.80 -45.27
CA ASP A 15 -8.66 8.57 -44.19
C ASP A 15 -9.00 7.36 -43.29
N ALA A 16 -7.98 6.59 -42.91
CA ALA A 16 -8.10 5.51 -41.95
C ALA A 16 -8.45 6.06 -40.56
N ALA A 17 -9.69 6.52 -40.39
CA ALA A 17 -10.28 6.75 -39.10
C ALA A 17 -10.26 5.40 -38.37
N PHE A 18 -9.40 5.29 -37.35
CA PHE A 18 -9.43 4.16 -36.43
C PHE A 18 -10.88 3.99 -35.96
N ARG A 19 -11.54 2.92 -36.42
CA ARG A 19 -12.90 2.59 -35.97
C ARG A 19 -12.82 2.29 -34.48
N THR A 20 -13.24 3.24 -33.65
CA THR A 20 -13.30 3.05 -32.20
C THR A 20 -14.51 2.17 -31.89
N SER A 21 -14.26 0.95 -31.42
CA SER A 21 -15.31 0.09 -30.87
C SER A 21 -15.58 0.49 -29.43
N SER A 22 -16.85 0.58 -29.05
CA SER A 22 -17.26 0.79 -27.65
C SER A 22 -17.15 -0.49 -26.80
N LEU A 23 -16.98 -1.65 -27.44
CA LEU A 23 -16.92 -2.96 -26.78
C LEU A 23 -15.48 -3.37 -26.46
N ASN A 24 -15.25 -3.84 -25.24
CA ASN A 24 -13.94 -4.30 -24.76
C ASN A 24 -13.87 -5.84 -24.65
N CYS A 25 -12.77 -6.44 -25.13
CA CYS A 25 -12.48 -7.87 -25.08
C CYS A 25 -11.26 -8.22 -24.18
N PHE A 26 -11.09 -7.50 -23.08
CA PHE A 26 -9.91 -7.58 -22.21
C PHE A 26 -9.49 -9.02 -21.83
N GLY A 27 -10.45 -9.89 -21.51
CA GLY A 27 -10.16 -11.30 -21.19
C GLY A 27 -9.55 -12.08 -22.35
N ALA A 28 -10.02 -11.84 -23.58
CA ALA A 28 -9.46 -12.46 -24.78
C ALA A 28 -8.04 -11.92 -25.09
N ALA A 29 -7.81 -10.62 -24.87
CA ALA A 29 -6.49 -10.02 -25.03
C ALA A 29 -5.46 -10.61 -24.05
N LEU A 30 -5.84 -10.78 -22.77
CA LEU A 30 -4.99 -11.43 -21.78
C LEU A 30 -4.72 -12.89 -22.14
N LYS A 31 -5.73 -13.64 -22.60
CA LYS A 31 -5.54 -15.03 -23.02
C LYS A 31 -4.60 -15.14 -24.23
N ALA A 32 -4.72 -14.23 -25.19
CA ALA A 32 -3.81 -14.18 -26.33
C ALA A 32 -2.36 -13.87 -25.89
N ALA A 33 -2.17 -12.96 -24.93
CA ALA A 33 -0.86 -12.68 -24.35
C ALA A 33 -0.29 -13.89 -23.59
N GLN A 34 -1.12 -14.61 -22.85
CA GLN A 34 -0.72 -15.85 -22.17
C GLN A 34 -0.22 -16.91 -23.15
N LEU A 35 -0.94 -17.12 -24.27
CA LEU A 35 -0.53 -18.04 -25.33
C LEU A 35 0.76 -17.59 -26.04
N ALA A 36 0.93 -16.29 -26.24
CA ALA A 36 2.14 -15.76 -26.88
C ALA A 36 3.40 -15.92 -26.00
N LEU A 37 3.24 -15.98 -24.68
CA LEU A 37 4.34 -16.11 -23.72
C LEU A 37 4.49 -17.53 -23.15
N SER A 38 3.69 -18.51 -23.59
CA SER A 38 3.66 -19.85 -22.99
C SER A 38 5.02 -20.54 -22.99
N ASP A 39 5.83 -20.29 -24.03
CA ASP A 39 7.08 -21.01 -24.27
C ASP A 39 8.31 -20.28 -23.73
N ILE A 40 8.21 -18.96 -23.50
CA ILE A 40 9.35 -18.09 -23.18
C ILE A 40 9.23 -17.40 -21.81
N GLY A 41 8.03 -17.30 -21.26
CA GLY A 41 7.77 -16.48 -20.09
C GLY A 41 7.84 -14.98 -20.36
N GLY A 42 7.73 -14.17 -19.30
CA GLY A 42 7.92 -12.72 -19.40
C GLY A 42 6.91 -11.88 -18.61
N LYS A 43 6.68 -10.65 -19.07
CA LYS A 43 5.81 -9.70 -18.38
C LYS A 43 4.84 -9.03 -19.35
N VAL A 44 3.58 -8.97 -18.96
CA VAL A 44 2.52 -8.25 -19.66
C VAL A 44 2.15 -7.00 -18.86
N PHE A 45 2.07 -5.86 -19.55
CA PHE A 45 1.49 -4.64 -18.99
C PHE A 45 0.13 -4.42 -19.66
N ALA A 46 -0.93 -4.76 -18.95
CA ALA A 46 -2.29 -4.77 -19.50
C ALA A 46 -3.06 -3.52 -19.05
N MET A 47 -3.70 -2.84 -19.99
CA MET A 47 -4.44 -1.61 -19.75
C MET A 47 -5.91 -1.79 -20.14
N SER A 48 -6.83 -1.31 -19.31
CA SER A 48 -8.26 -1.34 -19.61
C SER A 48 -8.97 -0.12 -19.06
N THR A 49 -9.86 0.48 -19.88
CA THR A 49 -10.67 1.65 -19.51
C THR A 49 -12.11 1.30 -19.17
N ASN A 50 -12.61 0.12 -19.58
CA ASN A 50 -14.01 -0.29 -19.41
C ASN A 50 -14.11 -1.79 -19.08
N LEU A 51 -15.28 -2.22 -18.58
CA LEU A 51 -15.62 -3.62 -18.37
C LEU A 51 -15.40 -4.48 -19.63
N CYS A 52 -14.90 -5.71 -19.48
CA CYS A 52 -14.83 -6.70 -20.56
C CYS A 52 -16.26 -7.15 -20.96
N GLN A 53 -16.76 -6.73 -22.13
CA GLN A 53 -18.15 -6.94 -22.55
C GLN A 53 -18.33 -8.06 -23.56
N ILE A 54 -17.25 -8.47 -24.24
CA ILE A 54 -17.28 -9.46 -25.31
C ILE A 54 -16.11 -10.44 -25.20
N GLY A 55 -16.28 -11.63 -25.78
CA GLY A 55 -15.24 -12.66 -25.80
C GLY A 55 -15.13 -13.48 -24.51
N VAL A 56 -14.03 -14.22 -24.38
CA VAL A 56 -13.74 -15.01 -23.17
C VAL A 56 -13.46 -14.10 -21.98
N GLY A 57 -13.93 -14.49 -20.80
CA GLY A 57 -13.87 -13.62 -19.62
C GLY A 57 -14.81 -12.41 -19.73
N LYS A 58 -15.88 -12.47 -20.52
CA LYS A 58 -16.94 -11.47 -20.51
C LYS A 58 -17.49 -11.31 -19.09
N LEU A 59 -17.70 -10.06 -18.69
CA LEU A 59 -18.26 -9.64 -17.42
C LEU A 59 -19.56 -8.88 -17.64
N GLU A 60 -20.42 -8.94 -16.64
CA GLU A 60 -21.67 -8.18 -16.60
C GLU A 60 -21.57 -7.07 -15.54
N ARG A 61 -22.23 -5.95 -15.80
CA ARG A 61 -22.27 -4.85 -14.84
C ARG A 61 -23.00 -5.31 -13.58
N ARG A 62 -22.32 -5.21 -12.44
CA ARG A 62 -22.86 -5.59 -11.13
C ARG A 62 -22.53 -4.50 -10.13
N GLY A 63 -23.57 -3.89 -9.56
CA GLY A 63 -23.44 -2.68 -8.73
C GLY A 63 -23.42 -1.39 -9.55
N GLY A 64 -23.53 -0.23 -8.90
CA GLY A 64 -23.37 1.06 -9.56
C GLY A 64 -22.00 1.70 -9.28
N VAL A 65 -21.76 2.86 -9.87
CA VAL A 65 -20.44 3.52 -9.92
C VAL A 65 -20.08 4.18 -8.58
N SER A 66 -21.07 4.47 -7.74
CA SER A 66 -20.89 5.15 -6.45
C SER A 66 -21.20 4.21 -5.28
N ALA A 67 -20.62 4.49 -4.11
CA ALA A 67 -20.98 3.76 -2.91
C ALA A 67 -22.48 3.82 -2.56
N ALA A 68 -23.18 4.90 -2.93
CA ALA A 68 -24.62 5.03 -2.67
C ALA A 68 -25.44 3.97 -3.41
N SER A 69 -24.92 3.46 -4.53
CA SER A 69 -25.53 2.39 -5.31
C SER A 69 -25.24 0.97 -4.77
N ILE A 70 -24.36 0.84 -3.77
CA ILE A 70 -24.03 -0.44 -3.15
C ILE A 70 -25.10 -0.84 -2.13
N GLY A 71 -25.66 0.14 -1.40
CA GLY A 71 -26.84 -0.03 -0.53
C GLY A 71 -26.55 -0.67 0.83
N SER A 72 -25.95 -1.86 0.87
CA SER A 72 -25.69 -2.61 2.13
C SER A 72 -24.29 -3.23 2.19
N GLU A 73 -23.85 -3.59 3.40
CA GLU A 73 -22.57 -4.27 3.61
C GLU A 73 -22.56 -5.69 3.03
N GLU A 74 -23.69 -6.40 3.05
CA GLU A 74 -23.83 -7.72 2.42
C GLU A 74 -23.62 -7.60 0.91
N ARG A 75 -24.24 -6.59 0.29
CA ARG A 75 -24.08 -6.34 -1.14
C ARG A 75 -22.66 -5.92 -1.49
N GLU A 76 -22.03 -5.10 -0.66
CA GLU A 76 -20.60 -4.77 -0.80
C GLU A 76 -19.73 -6.03 -0.79
N CYS A 77 -19.96 -6.93 0.17
CA CYS A 77 -19.22 -8.18 0.28
C CYS A 77 -19.42 -9.07 -0.96
N GLU A 78 -20.63 -9.12 -1.52
CA GLU A 78 -20.90 -9.83 -2.78
C GLU A 78 -20.16 -9.23 -3.98
N LEU A 79 -20.10 -7.90 -4.08
CA LEU A 79 -19.42 -7.23 -5.18
C LEU A 79 -17.90 -7.38 -5.12
N LEU A 80 -17.31 -7.54 -3.93
CA LEU A 80 -15.88 -7.83 -3.74
C LEU A 80 -15.49 -9.27 -4.13
N LYS A 81 -16.45 -10.19 -4.19
CA LYS A 81 -16.20 -11.55 -4.71
C LYS A 81 -16.09 -11.50 -6.22
N ALA A 82 -15.20 -12.29 -6.81
CA ALA A 82 -15.16 -12.42 -8.26
C ALA A 82 -16.49 -12.93 -8.82
N SER A 83 -16.91 -12.38 -9.96
CA SER A 83 -18.07 -12.87 -10.72
C SER A 83 -17.79 -14.18 -11.45
N SER A 84 -16.51 -14.47 -11.73
CA SER A 84 -16.07 -15.64 -12.46
C SER A 84 -14.68 -16.08 -12.00
N ASP A 85 -14.41 -17.38 -12.04
CA ASP A 85 -13.10 -17.96 -11.75
C ASP A 85 -12.12 -17.89 -12.95
N PHE A 86 -12.58 -17.40 -14.11
CA PHE A 86 -11.78 -17.30 -15.34
C PHE A 86 -10.46 -16.55 -15.12
N TYR A 87 -10.49 -15.41 -14.43
CA TYR A 87 -9.32 -14.56 -14.23
C TYR A 87 -8.33 -15.13 -13.19
N ASP A 88 -8.83 -15.85 -12.18
CA ASP A 88 -7.98 -16.61 -11.24
C ASP A 88 -7.26 -17.74 -11.99
N LYS A 89 -7.98 -18.52 -12.81
CA LYS A 89 -7.40 -19.59 -13.64
C LYS A 89 -6.39 -19.05 -14.65
N LEU A 90 -6.71 -17.95 -15.32
CA LEU A 90 -5.80 -17.32 -16.28
C LEU A 90 -4.50 -16.86 -15.60
N GLY A 91 -4.56 -16.32 -14.38
CA GLY A 91 -3.36 -15.99 -13.62
C GLY A 91 -2.52 -17.22 -13.22
N ALA A 92 -3.16 -18.35 -12.94
CA ALA A 92 -2.44 -19.61 -12.73
C ALA A 92 -1.75 -20.10 -14.02
N GLU A 93 -2.39 -19.99 -15.18
CA GLU A 93 -1.77 -20.31 -16.47
C GLU A 93 -0.58 -19.41 -16.80
N PHE A 94 -0.66 -18.11 -16.47
CA PHE A 94 0.49 -17.20 -16.56
C PHE A 94 1.63 -17.66 -15.64
N THR A 95 1.32 -18.09 -14.42
CA THR A 95 2.32 -18.62 -13.48
C THR A 95 3.03 -19.86 -14.02
N GLU A 96 2.27 -20.82 -14.57
CA GLU A 96 2.82 -22.03 -15.17
C GLU A 96 3.74 -21.73 -16.36
N ALA A 97 3.43 -20.68 -17.12
CA ALA A 97 4.25 -20.16 -18.19
C ALA A 97 5.39 -19.22 -17.73
N TYR A 98 5.67 -19.11 -16.42
CA TYR A 98 6.65 -18.15 -15.88
C TYR A 98 6.47 -16.73 -16.41
N SER A 99 5.21 -16.31 -16.52
CA SER A 99 4.80 -14.99 -16.94
C SER A 99 4.01 -14.26 -15.85
N SER A 100 4.13 -12.94 -15.81
CA SER A 100 3.41 -12.07 -14.87
C SER A 100 2.64 -10.97 -15.59
N VAL A 101 1.57 -10.47 -14.99
CA VAL A 101 0.70 -9.43 -15.56
C VAL A 101 0.56 -8.29 -14.56
N ASP A 102 1.04 -7.10 -14.92
CA ASP A 102 0.67 -5.86 -14.24
C ASP A 102 -0.58 -5.29 -14.91
N ILE A 103 -1.62 -4.95 -14.12
CA ILE A 103 -2.90 -4.44 -14.62
C ILE A 103 -3.06 -2.96 -14.25
N PHE A 104 -3.28 -2.13 -15.26
CA PHE A 104 -3.61 -0.71 -15.15
C PHE A 104 -5.07 -0.50 -15.54
N LEU A 105 -5.92 -0.25 -14.56
CA LEU A 105 -7.32 0.10 -14.78
C LEU A 105 -7.45 1.62 -14.82
N LEU A 106 -8.01 2.13 -15.91
CA LEU A 106 -8.12 3.56 -16.23
C LEU A 106 -9.60 3.91 -16.52
N PRO A 107 -10.55 3.62 -15.60
CA PRO A 107 -11.97 3.85 -15.85
C PRO A 107 -12.25 5.34 -16.05
N THR A 108 -12.89 5.69 -17.16
CA THR A 108 -13.38 7.05 -17.40
C THR A 108 -14.65 7.32 -16.57
N SER A 109 -15.06 8.58 -16.47
CA SER A 109 -16.25 9.00 -15.71
C SER A 109 -17.48 8.14 -16.01
N GLY A 110 -18.08 7.56 -14.96
CA GLY A 110 -19.28 6.72 -15.08
C GLY A 110 -19.04 5.29 -15.60
N SER A 111 -17.78 4.89 -15.83
CA SER A 111 -17.43 3.53 -16.20
C SER A 111 -17.17 2.63 -14.99
N GLN A 112 -17.26 1.33 -15.21
CA GLN A 112 -16.89 0.28 -14.26
C GLN A 112 -16.00 -0.73 -14.97
N VAL A 113 -15.08 -1.32 -14.21
CA VAL A 113 -14.11 -2.31 -14.71
C VAL A 113 -14.21 -3.66 -14.01
N ASP A 114 -14.96 -3.75 -12.91
CA ASP A 114 -15.03 -4.93 -12.03
C ASP A 114 -13.63 -5.36 -11.57
N ALA A 115 -12.95 -4.43 -10.90
CA ALA A 115 -11.59 -4.59 -10.39
C ALA A 115 -11.48 -5.82 -9.46
N ALA A 116 -12.53 -6.11 -8.69
CA ALA A 116 -12.62 -7.28 -7.81
C ALA A 116 -12.41 -8.62 -8.54
N THR A 117 -12.83 -8.70 -9.81
CA THR A 117 -12.67 -9.88 -10.66
C THR A 117 -11.37 -9.83 -11.46
N VAL A 118 -11.10 -8.72 -12.14
CA VAL A 118 -10.01 -8.63 -13.14
C VAL A 118 -8.62 -8.63 -12.49
N MET A 119 -8.45 -7.92 -11.36
CA MET A 119 -7.16 -7.78 -10.66
C MET A 119 -6.62 -9.10 -10.07
N ARG A 120 -7.48 -10.11 -9.99
CA ARG A 120 -7.09 -11.46 -9.54
C ARG A 120 -6.05 -12.11 -10.43
N THR A 121 -6.09 -11.83 -11.73
CA THR A 121 -5.08 -12.33 -12.68
C THR A 121 -3.68 -11.93 -12.23
N ALA A 122 -3.47 -10.63 -11.97
CA ALA A 122 -2.20 -10.09 -11.51
C ALA A 122 -1.80 -10.71 -10.16
N ARG A 123 -2.73 -10.79 -9.21
CA ARG A 123 -2.49 -11.41 -7.89
C ARG A 123 -2.02 -12.86 -8.00
N ALA A 124 -2.65 -13.66 -8.86
CA ALA A 124 -2.34 -15.07 -9.04
C ALA A 124 -1.01 -15.32 -9.77
N CYS A 125 -0.51 -14.35 -10.55
CA CYS A 125 0.78 -14.45 -11.27
C CYS A 125 1.87 -13.50 -10.74
N GLY A 126 1.75 -13.02 -9.50
CA GLY A 126 2.77 -12.18 -8.86
C GLY A 126 2.91 -10.76 -9.43
N GLY A 127 1.95 -10.31 -10.23
CA GLY A 127 1.93 -8.97 -10.81
C GLY A 127 1.26 -7.92 -9.92
N HIS A 128 1.36 -6.67 -10.33
CA HIS A 128 0.86 -5.50 -9.59
C HIS A 128 -0.43 -4.96 -10.20
N THR A 129 -1.20 -4.23 -9.40
CA THR A 129 -2.50 -3.71 -9.80
C THR A 129 -2.58 -2.23 -9.49
N TYR A 130 -2.99 -1.44 -10.48
CA TYR A 130 -3.11 0.00 -10.40
C TYR A 130 -4.51 0.42 -10.85
N LEU A 131 -5.11 1.36 -10.13
CA LEU A 131 -6.38 1.98 -10.50
C LEU A 131 -6.18 3.50 -10.54
N PHE A 132 -6.54 4.09 -11.67
CA PHE A 132 -6.62 5.54 -11.86
C PHE A 132 -8.10 5.88 -11.98
N SER A 133 -8.71 6.19 -10.85
CA SER A 133 -10.15 6.41 -10.73
C SER A 133 -10.56 7.68 -11.49
N ASP A 134 -11.66 7.60 -12.24
CA ASP A 134 -12.14 8.70 -13.08
C ASP A 134 -11.03 9.25 -13.98
N PHE A 135 -10.33 8.39 -14.72
CA PHE A 135 -9.16 8.75 -15.50
C PHE A 135 -9.49 9.83 -16.53
N GLN A 136 -8.75 10.94 -16.46
CA GLN A 136 -8.81 12.01 -17.45
C GLN A 136 -7.39 12.28 -17.97
N ALA A 137 -7.19 12.15 -19.28
CA ALA A 137 -5.86 12.24 -19.87
C ALA A 137 -5.14 13.56 -19.51
N TRP A 138 -5.85 14.68 -19.48
CA TRP A 138 -5.25 15.98 -19.12
C TRP A 138 -4.82 16.07 -17.64
N ARG A 139 -5.39 15.25 -16.75
CA ARG A 139 -5.12 15.26 -15.30
C ARG A 139 -4.11 14.19 -14.91
N ASP A 140 -4.26 12.99 -15.47
CA ASP A 140 -3.64 11.77 -14.95
C ASP A 140 -2.57 11.19 -15.89
N ALA A 141 -2.44 11.66 -17.14
CA ALA A 141 -1.52 11.05 -18.11
C ALA A 141 -0.07 11.02 -17.63
N ASP A 142 0.42 12.09 -17.01
CA ASP A 142 1.80 12.13 -16.50
C ASP A 142 2.02 11.17 -15.33
N THR A 143 1.04 11.05 -14.44
CA THR A 143 1.08 10.11 -13.31
C THR A 143 1.01 8.66 -13.81
N PHE A 144 0.17 8.39 -14.80
CA PHE A 144 0.08 7.10 -15.45
C PHE A 144 1.37 6.74 -16.20
N ALA A 145 1.90 7.65 -17.02
CA ALA A 145 3.14 7.45 -17.76
C ALA A 145 4.31 7.15 -16.81
N ARG A 146 4.44 7.91 -15.70
CA ARG A 146 5.44 7.64 -14.66
C ARG A 146 5.28 6.26 -14.04
N SER A 147 4.05 5.88 -13.68
CA SER A 147 3.75 4.56 -13.11
C SER A 147 4.08 3.43 -14.08
N LEU A 148 3.77 3.59 -15.37
CA LEU A 148 4.07 2.62 -16.41
C LEU A 148 5.59 2.50 -16.65
N VAL A 149 6.28 3.61 -16.86
CA VAL A 149 7.75 3.64 -17.04
C VAL A 149 8.44 3.01 -15.83
N ARG A 150 7.97 3.30 -14.62
CA ARG A 150 8.49 2.66 -13.40
C ARG A 150 8.23 1.15 -13.38
N SER A 151 7.03 0.71 -13.75
CA SER A 151 6.68 -0.72 -13.74
C SER A 151 7.51 -1.54 -14.73
N VAL A 152 7.93 -0.91 -15.83
CA VAL A 152 8.87 -1.47 -16.81
C VAL A 152 10.31 -1.46 -16.26
N THR A 153 10.81 -0.30 -15.81
CA THR A 153 12.22 -0.11 -15.41
C THR A 153 12.58 -0.72 -14.06
N SER A 154 11.59 -1.06 -13.23
CA SER A 154 11.77 -1.64 -11.89
C SER A 154 11.93 -3.17 -11.89
N VAL A 155 11.70 -3.85 -13.00
CA VAL A 155 11.86 -5.31 -13.11
C VAL A 155 13.31 -5.71 -12.79
N ARG A 156 13.49 -6.72 -11.93
CA ARG A 156 14.81 -7.19 -11.50
C ARG A 156 15.02 -8.68 -11.63
N ALA A 157 13.95 -9.46 -11.77
CA ALA A 157 14.02 -10.90 -11.83
C ALA A 157 12.90 -11.45 -12.73
N PHE A 158 13.26 -12.38 -13.60
CA PHE A 158 12.36 -13.22 -14.39
C PHE A 158 12.51 -14.68 -13.96
N ASP A 159 11.49 -15.50 -14.23
CA ASP A 159 11.45 -16.91 -13.85
C ASP A 159 11.88 -17.10 -12.38
N ALA A 160 11.31 -16.29 -11.48
CA ALA A 160 11.71 -16.27 -10.10
C ALA A 160 10.91 -17.28 -9.27
N MET A 161 11.64 -18.09 -8.50
CA MET A 161 11.12 -19.06 -7.55
C MET A 161 11.72 -18.80 -6.17
N ILE A 162 10.87 -18.78 -5.16
CA ILE A 162 11.24 -18.47 -3.78
C ILE A 162 11.07 -19.72 -2.92
N ARG A 163 12.10 -20.02 -2.14
CA ARG A 163 12.08 -21.06 -1.11
C ARG A 163 12.48 -20.49 0.23
N VAL A 164 11.62 -20.71 1.22
CA VAL A 164 11.87 -20.31 2.60
C VAL A 164 12.24 -21.55 3.40
N ARG A 165 13.35 -21.47 4.13
CA ARG A 165 13.83 -22.49 5.05
C ARG A 165 13.93 -21.87 6.43
N VAL A 166 13.56 -22.65 7.44
CA VAL A 166 13.60 -22.23 8.84
C VAL A 166 14.31 -23.30 9.67
N SER A 167 14.97 -22.90 10.75
CA SER A 167 15.56 -23.83 11.72
C SER A 167 14.49 -24.72 12.37
N ALA A 168 14.92 -25.83 12.98
CA ALA A 168 14.05 -26.73 13.71
C ALA A 168 13.26 -25.98 14.81
N GLY A 169 12.01 -26.36 15.01
CA GLY A 169 11.10 -25.70 15.94
C GLY A 169 10.37 -24.48 15.37
N LEU A 170 10.70 -24.03 14.16
CA LEU A 170 9.94 -23.03 13.41
C LEU A 170 9.25 -23.67 12.20
N GLU A 171 8.09 -23.14 11.84
CA GLU A 171 7.36 -23.48 10.62
C GLU A 171 6.86 -22.20 9.92
N CYS A 172 6.82 -22.20 8.58
CA CYS A 172 6.13 -21.17 7.80
C CYS A 172 4.64 -21.49 7.67
N SER A 173 3.80 -20.87 8.51
CA SER A 173 2.35 -21.17 8.57
C SER A 173 1.54 -20.50 7.47
N GLU A 174 1.88 -19.27 7.08
CA GLU A 174 1.08 -18.51 6.11
C GLU A 174 1.96 -17.64 5.21
N TYR A 175 1.62 -17.60 3.92
CA TYR A 175 2.28 -16.77 2.91
C TYR A 175 1.29 -15.78 2.32
N ILE A 176 1.64 -14.50 2.37
CA ILE A 176 0.73 -13.40 2.04
C ILE A 176 1.45 -12.47 1.07
N GLY A 177 0.86 -12.32 -0.11
CA GLY A 177 1.43 -11.51 -1.18
C GLY A 177 0.77 -11.85 -2.51
N HIS A 178 1.33 -11.27 -3.57
CA HIS A 178 1.01 -11.64 -4.95
C HIS A 178 2.07 -12.63 -5.41
N TYR A 179 1.63 -13.84 -5.72
CA TYR A 179 2.47 -14.94 -6.16
C TYR A 179 1.57 -16.06 -6.69
N GLY A 180 2.14 -16.91 -7.53
CA GLY A 180 1.54 -18.16 -7.92
C GLY A 180 2.06 -19.32 -7.06
N ARG A 181 1.28 -20.40 -7.00
CA ARG A 181 1.71 -21.66 -6.38
C ARG A 181 1.91 -22.71 -7.47
N PRO A 182 2.98 -23.50 -7.42
CA PRO A 182 3.11 -24.65 -8.28
C PRO A 182 2.01 -25.65 -7.97
N ARG A 183 1.64 -26.45 -8.96
CA ARG A 183 0.68 -27.56 -8.80
C ARG A 183 1.17 -28.63 -7.82
N SER A 184 2.48 -28.71 -7.59
CA SER A 184 3.14 -29.61 -6.64
C SER A 184 4.39 -28.94 -6.03
N GLY A 185 4.58 -29.06 -4.72
CA GLY A 185 5.77 -28.54 -4.01
C GLY A 185 5.45 -27.39 -3.04
N HIS A 186 6.46 -26.98 -2.26
CA HIS A 186 6.37 -25.90 -1.26
C HIS A 186 7.00 -24.59 -1.75
N GLU A 187 7.29 -24.49 -3.05
CA GLU A 187 7.94 -23.33 -3.64
C GLU A 187 6.89 -22.26 -3.97
N ILE A 188 7.31 -21.01 -3.93
CA ILE A 188 6.47 -19.87 -4.32
C ILE A 188 6.98 -19.40 -5.68
N ILE A 189 6.09 -19.36 -6.66
CA ILE A 189 6.45 -18.87 -8.00
C ILE A 189 6.04 -17.40 -8.07
N ALA A 190 7.02 -16.53 -8.27
CA ALA A 190 6.80 -15.10 -8.51
C ALA A 190 7.43 -14.77 -9.85
N PRO A 191 6.75 -15.09 -10.98
CA PRO A 191 7.38 -15.18 -12.29
C PRO A 191 8.22 -13.97 -12.68
N VAL A 192 7.76 -12.77 -12.33
CA VAL A 192 8.53 -11.54 -12.48
C VAL A 192 8.49 -10.75 -11.18
N MET A 193 9.65 -10.44 -10.62
CA MET A 193 9.75 -9.59 -9.44
C MET A 193 10.40 -8.25 -9.79
N ASN A 194 9.89 -7.20 -9.15
CA ASN A 194 10.46 -5.86 -9.21
C ASN A 194 10.95 -5.43 -7.81
N LYS A 195 11.47 -4.19 -7.72
CA LYS A 195 11.92 -3.61 -6.44
C LYS A 195 10.81 -3.46 -5.39
N ASP A 196 9.56 -3.45 -5.82
CA ASP A 196 8.39 -3.14 -5.00
C ASP A 196 7.61 -4.42 -4.58
N SER A 197 7.99 -5.58 -5.13
CA SER A 197 7.39 -6.88 -4.82
C SER A 197 7.63 -7.25 -3.35
N CYS A 198 6.55 -7.51 -2.61
CA CYS A 198 6.62 -7.84 -1.19
C CYS A 198 5.88 -9.16 -0.87
N LEU A 199 6.59 -10.08 -0.21
CA LEU A 199 6.04 -11.31 0.36
C LEU A 199 6.11 -11.21 1.88
N SER A 200 5.00 -11.52 2.56
CA SER A 200 4.93 -11.58 4.02
C SER A 200 4.74 -13.03 4.45
N ILE A 201 5.52 -13.47 5.42
CA ILE A 201 5.56 -14.86 5.87
C ILE A 201 5.25 -14.86 7.36
N MET A 202 4.24 -15.60 7.77
CA MET A 202 3.95 -15.83 9.19
C MET A 202 4.69 -17.08 9.66
N LEU A 203 5.38 -16.95 10.77
CA LEU A 203 6.10 -18.05 11.41
C LEU A 203 5.33 -18.54 12.62
N SER A 204 5.31 -19.86 12.82
CA SER A 204 4.75 -20.54 13.99
C SER A 204 5.81 -21.36 14.69
N HIS A 205 5.61 -21.59 15.99
CA HIS A 205 6.43 -22.52 16.77
C HIS A 205 5.90 -23.94 16.57
N GLU A 206 6.75 -24.85 16.10
CA GLU A 206 6.50 -26.29 16.04
C GLU A 206 7.12 -27.01 17.25
N GLY A 207 8.14 -26.41 17.87
CA GLY A 207 8.84 -26.96 19.04
C GLY A 207 9.53 -25.89 19.87
N ASP A 208 10.24 -26.33 20.91
CA ASP A 208 10.99 -25.43 21.81
C ASP A 208 12.30 -24.97 21.15
N LEU A 209 12.40 -23.66 20.90
CA LEU A 209 13.57 -23.03 20.29
C LEU A 209 14.79 -22.93 21.22
N THR A 210 14.60 -23.13 22.53
CA THR A 210 15.69 -23.06 23.51
C THR A 210 16.52 -24.34 23.57
N ALA A 211 15.95 -25.46 23.14
CA ALA A 211 16.59 -26.78 23.22
C ALA A 211 17.92 -26.87 22.42
N GLU A 212 18.03 -26.17 21.29
CA GLU A 212 19.27 -26.12 20.50
C GLU A 212 20.35 -25.22 21.14
N GLN A 213 19.95 -24.12 21.80
CA GLN A 213 20.89 -23.27 22.55
C GLN A 213 21.48 -24.02 23.75
N GLU A 214 20.66 -24.77 24.48
CA GLU A 214 21.11 -25.55 25.64
C GLU A 214 22.07 -26.70 25.25
N ARG A 215 21.82 -27.37 24.11
CA ARG A 215 22.71 -28.41 23.59
C ARG A 215 24.10 -27.88 23.23
N SER A 216 24.20 -26.71 22.62
CA SER A 216 25.49 -26.14 22.21
C SER A 216 26.28 -25.57 23.40
N ASN A 217 25.61 -24.95 24.37
CA ASN A 217 26.25 -24.44 25.60
C ASN A 217 26.92 -25.57 26.42
N ASN A 218 26.41 -26.79 26.35
CA ASN A 218 27.01 -27.95 27.00
C ASN A 218 28.29 -28.47 26.30
N VAL A 219 28.52 -28.14 25.03
CA VAL A 219 29.69 -28.60 24.26
C VAL A 219 30.83 -27.57 24.25
N ARG A 220 30.55 -26.28 24.45
CA ARG A 220 31.55 -25.20 24.35
C ARG A 220 31.83 -24.52 25.70
N ARG A 221 32.55 -25.21 26.59
CA ARG A 221 33.26 -24.59 27.75
C ARG A 221 34.67 -24.11 27.36
N GLY A 222 34.79 -23.34 26.27
CA GLY A 222 36.07 -22.80 25.80
C GLY A 222 35.95 -21.33 25.38
N ASN A 223 36.90 -20.51 25.82
CA ASN A 223 36.95 -19.03 25.80
C ASN A 223 36.80 -18.35 24.41
N ALA A 224 35.63 -18.41 23.78
CA ALA A 224 35.30 -17.60 22.61
C ALA A 224 34.22 -16.57 22.99
N SER A 225 34.60 -15.30 23.10
CA SER A 225 33.73 -14.17 23.47
C SER A 225 32.82 -13.68 22.32
N GLY A 226 32.34 -14.60 21.46
CA GLY A 226 31.53 -14.29 20.29
C GLY A 226 30.17 -15.00 20.31
N VAL A 227 29.16 -14.40 19.70
CA VAL A 227 27.84 -15.03 19.53
C VAL A 227 27.95 -16.15 18.49
N ASP A 228 27.66 -17.39 18.90
CA ASP A 228 27.66 -18.55 18.01
C ASP A 228 26.35 -18.63 17.21
N LEU A 229 26.41 -18.17 15.95
CA LEU A 229 25.27 -18.16 15.04
C LEU A 229 24.70 -19.55 14.75
N THR A 230 25.46 -20.63 14.99
CA THR A 230 25.00 -22.01 14.76
C THR A 230 23.94 -22.47 15.77
N THR A 231 23.76 -21.71 16.85
CA THR A 231 22.80 -22.01 17.93
C THR A 231 21.52 -21.18 17.86
N LEU A 232 21.49 -20.20 16.95
CA LEU A 232 20.36 -19.30 16.80
C LEU A 232 19.40 -19.82 15.73
N PRO A 233 18.08 -19.76 15.97
CA PRO A 233 17.10 -20.02 14.92
C PRO A 233 17.33 -19.09 13.73
N CYS A 234 17.33 -19.64 12.53
CA CYS A 234 17.59 -18.92 11.30
C CYS A 234 16.40 -19.04 10.37
N VAL A 235 16.04 -17.93 9.74
CA VAL A 235 15.12 -17.88 8.61
C VAL A 235 15.95 -17.55 7.38
N GLN A 236 15.97 -18.46 6.42
CA GLN A 236 16.68 -18.27 5.15
C GLN A 236 15.70 -18.26 3.99
N VAL A 237 15.71 -17.17 3.24
CA VAL A 237 14.95 -17.02 1.99
C VAL A 237 15.92 -17.09 0.83
N ALA A 238 15.73 -18.06 -0.06
CA ALA A 238 16.46 -18.20 -1.31
C ALA A 238 15.55 -17.89 -2.50
N VAL A 239 15.96 -16.94 -3.34
CA VAL A 239 15.28 -16.59 -4.58
C VAL A 239 16.17 -17.01 -5.75
N LEU A 240 15.75 -18.02 -6.48
CA LEU A 240 16.38 -18.43 -7.75
C LEU A 240 15.68 -17.66 -8.86
N TYR A 241 16.44 -16.95 -9.70
CA TYR A 241 15.86 -16.11 -10.76
C TYR A 241 16.83 -15.90 -11.92
N THR A 242 16.31 -15.41 -13.04
CA THR A 242 17.08 -14.93 -14.18
C THR A 242 17.05 -13.40 -14.19
N ASP A 243 18.21 -12.76 -14.17
CA ASP A 243 18.27 -11.29 -14.21
C ASP A 243 17.94 -10.74 -15.61
N PRO A 244 17.72 -9.43 -15.78
CA PRO A 244 17.45 -8.84 -17.09
C PRO A 244 18.60 -8.97 -18.11
N SER A 245 19.80 -9.38 -17.68
CA SER A 245 20.92 -9.69 -18.58
C SER A 245 20.96 -11.15 -19.03
N GLY A 246 19.96 -11.95 -18.62
CA GLY A 246 19.84 -13.37 -18.98
C GLY A 246 20.65 -14.31 -18.09
N GLN A 247 21.17 -13.84 -16.95
CA GLN A 247 22.00 -14.67 -16.07
C GLN A 247 21.16 -15.31 -14.98
N ARG A 248 21.27 -16.64 -14.81
CA ARG A 248 20.64 -17.36 -13.69
C ARG A 248 21.42 -17.09 -12.41
N ARG A 249 20.73 -16.55 -11.40
CA ARG A 249 21.30 -16.12 -10.12
C ARG A 249 20.48 -16.67 -8.96
N ILE A 250 21.14 -16.78 -7.81
CA ILE A 250 20.48 -17.05 -6.53
C ILE A 250 20.76 -15.87 -5.60
N ARG A 251 19.71 -15.28 -5.04
CA ARG A 251 19.80 -14.31 -3.96
C ARG A 251 19.38 -14.98 -2.67
N VAL A 252 20.21 -14.90 -1.64
CA VAL A 252 19.95 -15.49 -0.33
C VAL A 252 19.90 -14.41 0.73
N HIS A 253 18.83 -14.37 1.51
CA HIS A 253 18.71 -13.59 2.72
C HIS A 253 18.67 -14.54 3.92
N SER A 254 19.60 -14.40 4.86
CA SER A 254 19.61 -15.18 6.09
C SER A 254 19.45 -14.23 7.27
N SER A 255 18.44 -14.46 8.12
CA SER A 255 18.18 -13.71 9.33
C SER A 255 18.24 -14.64 10.53
N PHE A 256 19.15 -14.34 11.47
CA PHE A 256 19.27 -15.08 12.72
C PHE A 256 18.45 -14.38 13.80
N LEU A 257 17.58 -15.12 14.46
CA LEU A 257 16.63 -14.62 15.43
C LEU A 257 17.16 -14.86 16.85
N THR A 258 16.89 -13.91 17.75
CA THR A 258 17.11 -14.10 19.18
C THR A 258 15.90 -14.78 19.80
N VAL A 259 16.15 -15.73 20.71
CA VAL A 259 15.10 -16.42 21.46
C VAL A 259 15.01 -15.78 22.84
N SER A 260 13.79 -15.51 23.31
CA SER A 260 13.55 -15.03 24.67
C SER A 260 12.34 -15.74 25.27
N THR A 261 12.45 -16.05 26.57
CA THR A 261 11.35 -16.55 27.40
C THR A 261 10.58 -15.42 28.08
N SER A 262 11.03 -14.17 27.93
CA SER A 262 10.42 -12.97 28.51
C SER A 262 9.59 -12.20 27.47
N LEU A 263 8.29 -12.04 27.73
CA LEU A 263 7.41 -11.22 26.90
C LEU A 263 7.90 -9.76 26.80
N ALA A 264 8.50 -9.22 27.86
CA ALA A 264 8.99 -7.85 27.88
C ALA A 264 10.09 -7.63 26.81
N ASP A 265 10.95 -8.62 26.60
CA ASP A 265 12.01 -8.51 25.60
C ASP A 265 11.46 -8.64 24.17
N ILE A 266 10.41 -9.45 23.97
CA ILE A 266 9.70 -9.54 22.68
C ILE A 266 9.08 -8.18 22.32
N PHE A 267 8.41 -7.52 23.26
CA PHE A 267 7.80 -6.20 23.01
C PHE A 267 8.83 -5.09 22.75
N LYS A 268 10.04 -5.18 23.29
CA LYS A 268 11.11 -4.18 23.04
C LYS A 268 11.61 -4.19 21.59
N VAL A 269 11.65 -5.36 20.96
CA VAL A 269 12.21 -5.55 19.60
C VAL A 269 11.13 -5.61 18.52
N ALA A 270 9.87 -5.36 18.86
CA ALA A 270 8.77 -5.41 17.91
C ALA A 270 8.91 -4.33 16.83
N ASP A 271 8.65 -4.69 15.57
CA ASP A 271 8.61 -3.74 14.46
C ASP A 271 7.14 -3.38 14.15
N VAL A 272 6.78 -2.13 14.43
CA VAL A 272 5.41 -1.62 14.23
C VAL A 272 4.96 -1.66 12.77
N ASP A 273 5.86 -1.38 11.83
CA ASP A 273 5.54 -1.38 10.40
C ASP A 273 5.30 -2.82 9.90
N CYS A 274 6.09 -3.78 10.39
CA CYS A 274 5.89 -5.19 10.10
C CYS A 274 4.55 -5.71 10.65
N VAL A 275 4.25 -5.41 11.92
CA VAL A 275 2.97 -5.81 12.57
C VAL A 275 1.78 -5.21 11.82
N LEU A 276 1.84 -3.91 11.52
CA LEU A 276 0.80 -3.19 10.79
C LEU A 276 0.58 -3.80 9.39
N SER A 277 1.67 -4.02 8.65
CA SER A 277 1.64 -4.60 7.30
C SER A 277 1.00 -6.00 7.30
N LEU A 278 1.42 -6.86 8.22
CA LEU A 278 0.88 -8.23 8.32
C LEU A 278 -0.62 -8.21 8.63
N LEU A 279 -1.05 -7.41 9.60
CA LEU A 279 -2.46 -7.29 9.97
C LEU A 279 -3.31 -6.75 8.82
N ALA A 280 -2.82 -5.69 8.14
CA ALA A 280 -3.51 -5.09 7.00
C ALA A 280 -3.69 -6.09 5.85
N LYS A 281 -2.63 -6.82 5.49
CA LYS A 281 -2.68 -7.80 4.40
C LYS A 281 -3.59 -8.98 4.70
N ARG A 282 -3.59 -9.50 5.93
CA ARG A 282 -4.52 -10.58 6.34
C ARG A 282 -5.97 -10.12 6.28
N SER A 283 -6.28 -8.93 6.77
CA SER A 283 -7.63 -8.37 6.69
C SER A 283 -8.06 -8.10 5.25
N ALA A 284 -7.16 -7.63 4.39
CA ALA A 284 -7.45 -7.43 2.98
C ALA A 284 -7.75 -8.75 2.25
N GLN A 285 -6.99 -9.81 2.52
CA GLN A 285 -7.25 -11.14 1.98
C GLN A 285 -8.57 -11.73 2.49
N ALA A 286 -8.89 -11.56 3.77
CA ALA A 286 -10.15 -12.02 4.33
C ALA A 286 -11.37 -11.32 3.69
N ALA A 287 -11.24 -10.03 3.37
CA ALA A 287 -12.29 -9.27 2.69
C ALA A 287 -12.47 -9.70 1.22
N LEU A 288 -11.37 -9.81 0.46
CA LEU A 288 -11.41 -10.13 -0.98
C LEU A 288 -11.76 -11.60 -1.28
N PHE A 289 -11.28 -12.52 -0.44
CA PHE A 289 -11.31 -13.96 -0.74
C PHE A 289 -12.07 -14.76 0.31
N GLY A 290 -12.05 -14.34 1.57
CA GLY A 290 -12.77 -14.99 2.66
C GLY A 290 -14.26 -14.64 2.71
N GLY A 291 -14.71 -13.64 1.94
CA GLY A 291 -16.10 -13.17 1.98
C GLY A 291 -16.47 -12.56 3.34
N LEU A 292 -15.48 -12.04 4.07
CA LEU A 292 -15.70 -11.34 5.32
C LEU A 292 -16.15 -9.90 5.02
N GLY A 293 -17.23 -9.44 5.66
CA GLY A 293 -17.67 -8.04 5.57
C GLY A 293 -16.55 -7.08 6.04
N ILE A 294 -16.51 -5.88 5.47
CA ILE A 294 -15.43 -4.92 5.72
C ILE A 294 -15.41 -4.46 7.17
N SER A 295 -16.57 -4.31 7.81
CA SER A 295 -16.66 -3.98 9.24
C SER A 295 -15.97 -5.06 10.08
N LYS A 296 -16.25 -6.34 9.80
CA LYS A 296 -15.66 -7.49 10.50
C LYS A 296 -14.16 -7.62 10.22
N ALA A 297 -13.72 -7.41 8.98
CA ALA A 297 -12.30 -7.42 8.62
C ALA A 297 -11.52 -6.31 9.33
N ARG A 298 -12.13 -5.13 9.48
CA ARG A 298 -11.59 -4.01 10.25
C ARG A 298 -11.51 -4.32 11.74
N ASP A 299 -12.63 -4.76 12.31
CA ASP A 299 -12.72 -5.06 13.74
C ASP A 299 -11.76 -6.19 14.14
N ALA A 300 -11.47 -7.12 13.21
CA ALA A 300 -10.47 -8.17 13.42
C ALA A 300 -9.05 -7.62 13.61
N PHE A 301 -8.56 -6.73 12.75
CA PHE A 301 -7.20 -6.19 12.92
C PHE A 301 -7.10 -5.20 14.08
N ILE A 302 -8.16 -4.40 14.32
CA ILE A 302 -8.24 -3.54 15.51
C ILE A 302 -8.20 -4.41 16.77
N GLY A 303 -9.02 -5.46 16.82
CA GLY A 303 -9.09 -6.39 17.94
C GLY A 303 -7.77 -7.10 18.22
N LYS A 304 -7.05 -7.53 17.18
CA LYS A 304 -5.70 -8.12 17.33
C LYS A 304 -4.68 -7.11 17.86
N SER A 305 -4.74 -5.86 17.41
CA SER A 305 -3.88 -4.77 17.91
C SER A 305 -4.16 -4.47 19.39
N VAL A 306 -5.43 -4.36 19.75
CA VAL A 306 -5.88 -4.20 21.14
C VAL A 306 -5.42 -5.37 22.01
N HIS A 307 -5.52 -6.61 21.49
CA HIS A 307 -5.11 -7.79 22.23
C HIS A 307 -3.60 -7.79 22.53
N ALA A 308 -2.76 -7.39 21.57
CA ALA A 308 -1.32 -7.24 21.81
C ALA A 308 -1.03 -6.23 22.93
N LEU A 309 -1.73 -5.10 22.95
CA LEU A 309 -1.61 -4.08 24.01
C LEU A 309 -2.14 -4.57 25.36
N PHE A 310 -3.20 -5.37 25.36
CA PHE A 310 -3.71 -6.04 26.56
C PHE A 310 -2.67 -7.01 27.15
N VAL A 311 -2.05 -7.85 26.32
CA VAL A 311 -0.99 -8.79 26.75
C VAL A 311 0.18 -8.03 27.36
N TYR A 312 0.63 -6.93 26.73
CA TYR A 312 1.68 -6.08 27.29
C TYR A 312 1.28 -5.50 28.65
N ARG A 313 0.07 -4.95 28.77
CA ARG A 313 -0.42 -4.37 30.03
C ARG A 313 -0.49 -5.42 31.14
N LYS A 314 -0.91 -6.65 30.82
CA LYS A 314 -1.07 -7.77 31.77
C LYS A 314 0.26 -8.33 32.26
N TYR A 315 1.20 -8.56 31.37
CA TYR A 315 2.42 -9.32 31.71
C TYR A 315 3.67 -8.46 31.87
N CYS A 316 3.71 -7.26 31.27
CA CYS A 316 4.90 -6.40 31.29
C CYS A 316 4.71 -5.14 32.15
N ALA A 317 3.48 -4.62 32.25
CA ALA A 317 3.20 -3.35 32.92
C ALA A 317 2.13 -3.47 34.02
N ALA A 318 2.02 -4.61 34.71
CA ALA A 318 0.92 -4.90 35.63
C ALA A 318 0.79 -3.90 36.80
N SER A 319 1.89 -3.33 37.27
CA SER A 319 1.95 -2.42 38.43
C SER A 319 1.41 -1.01 38.18
N SER A 320 1.19 -0.60 36.92
CA SER A 320 0.67 0.73 36.61
C SER A 320 -0.82 0.89 36.95
N SER A 321 -1.28 2.12 37.12
CA SER A 321 -2.69 2.44 37.40
C SER A 321 -3.63 2.01 36.26
N THR A 322 -4.80 1.46 36.59
CA THR A 322 -5.82 1.01 35.60
C THR A 322 -6.37 2.15 34.75
N VAL A 323 -6.31 3.39 35.26
CA VAL A 323 -6.75 4.61 34.54
C VAL A 323 -5.80 4.96 33.38
N GLN A 324 -4.55 4.48 33.42
CA GLN A 324 -3.55 4.78 32.39
C GLN A 324 -3.57 3.73 31.26
N LEU A 325 -3.46 4.22 30.03
CA LEU A 325 -3.13 3.40 28.87
C LEU A 325 -1.60 3.31 28.75
N ILE A 326 -1.04 2.14 29.05
CA ILE A 326 0.40 1.89 28.92
C ILE A 326 0.66 1.19 27.60
N LEU A 327 1.55 1.75 26.79
CA LEU A 327 1.97 1.20 25.50
C LEU A 327 3.45 0.80 25.57
N PRO A 328 3.88 -0.25 24.87
CA PRO A 328 5.30 -0.51 24.70
C PRO A 328 5.89 0.50 23.71
N ASP A 329 7.12 0.97 23.96
CA ASP A 329 7.78 1.99 23.13
C ASP A 329 7.81 1.62 21.64
N ALA A 330 8.06 0.34 21.35
CA ALA A 330 8.13 -0.20 19.99
C ALA A 330 6.79 -0.13 19.24
N LEU A 331 5.65 -0.16 19.94
CA LEU A 331 4.30 -0.10 19.34
C LEU A 331 3.55 1.17 19.73
N LYS A 332 4.23 2.21 20.22
CA LYS A 332 3.59 3.45 20.70
C LYS A 332 2.73 4.14 19.63
N VAL A 333 3.11 4.01 18.36
CA VAL A 333 2.39 4.58 17.21
C VAL A 333 1.41 3.60 16.57
N LEU A 334 1.37 2.34 17.01
CA LEU A 334 0.45 1.35 16.46
C LEU A 334 -1.02 1.81 16.52
N PRO A 335 -1.53 2.42 17.61
CA PRO A 335 -2.92 2.87 17.65
C PRO A 335 -3.27 3.90 16.57
N VAL A 336 -2.41 4.89 16.32
CA VAL A 336 -2.69 5.91 15.29
C VAL A 336 -2.61 5.33 13.87
N SER A 337 -1.66 4.43 13.62
CA SER A 337 -1.55 3.73 12.34
C SER A 337 -2.76 2.82 12.06
N VAL A 338 -3.22 2.08 13.07
CA VAL A 338 -4.43 1.24 12.98
C VAL A 338 -5.67 2.10 12.71
N LEU A 339 -5.80 3.26 13.37
CA LEU A 339 -6.87 4.21 13.11
C LEU A 339 -6.86 4.71 11.67
N GLY A 340 -5.69 5.10 11.16
CA GLY A 340 -5.59 5.63 9.81
C GLY A 340 -5.82 4.58 8.73
N LEU A 341 -5.45 3.31 8.96
CA LEU A 341 -5.89 2.20 8.11
C LEU A 341 -7.40 1.98 8.19
N ALA A 342 -8.01 2.05 9.37
CA ALA A 342 -9.47 1.96 9.52
C ALA A 342 -10.22 3.08 8.76
N LYS A 343 -9.58 4.23 8.54
CA LYS A 343 -10.07 5.36 7.73
C LYS A 343 -9.69 5.26 6.24
N SER A 344 -8.87 4.29 5.84
CA SER A 344 -8.48 4.10 4.43
C SER A 344 -9.65 3.61 3.58
N VAL A 345 -9.54 3.78 2.25
CA VAL A 345 -10.54 3.31 1.27
C VAL A 345 -10.80 1.81 1.41
N ALA A 346 -9.80 1.03 1.82
CA ALA A 346 -9.90 -0.41 2.03
C ALA A 346 -10.83 -0.81 3.19
N PHE A 347 -10.85 -0.07 4.31
CA PHE A 347 -11.48 -0.52 5.57
C PHE A 347 -12.52 0.43 6.17
N ARG A 348 -12.74 1.60 5.59
CA ARG A 348 -13.73 2.56 6.08
C ARG A 348 -15.16 2.07 5.86
N ASN A 349 -16.10 2.60 6.66
CA ASN A 349 -17.51 2.23 6.55
C ASN A 349 -18.12 2.59 5.18
N LEU A 350 -19.05 1.76 4.71
CA LEU A 350 -19.79 2.00 3.48
C LEU A 350 -20.65 3.28 3.54
N SER A 351 -21.27 3.58 4.68
CA SER A 351 -22.03 4.84 4.85
C SER A 351 -21.16 6.08 4.62
N SER A 352 -19.90 6.01 5.05
CA SER A 352 -18.92 7.07 4.81
C SER A 352 -18.35 7.03 3.38
N ALA A 353 -18.46 5.91 2.68
CA ALA A 353 -18.04 5.81 1.29
C ALA A 353 -18.83 6.73 0.36
N ASN A 354 -20.12 6.89 0.65
CA ASN A 354 -21.03 7.77 -0.07
C ASN A 354 -20.61 9.24 0.03
N ALA A 355 -20.07 9.64 1.18
CA ALA A 355 -19.63 11.01 1.43
C ALA A 355 -18.34 11.35 0.66
N TYR A 356 -17.51 10.36 0.36
CA TYR A 356 -16.15 10.57 -0.15
C TYR A 356 -15.94 10.14 -1.61
N GLY A 357 -17.03 9.86 -2.33
CA GLY A 357 -17.03 9.75 -3.79
C GLY A 357 -16.31 8.54 -4.40
N PHE A 358 -15.98 7.50 -3.64
CA PHE A 358 -15.34 6.29 -4.18
C PHE A 358 -16.35 5.16 -4.37
N GLY A 359 -16.11 4.32 -5.36
CA GLY A 359 -16.91 3.15 -5.73
C GLY A 359 -16.32 1.84 -5.23
N ILE A 360 -16.95 0.74 -5.65
CA ILE A 360 -16.50 -0.61 -5.30
C ILE A 360 -15.15 -0.96 -5.93
N ASP A 361 -14.89 -0.45 -7.15
CA ASP A 361 -13.62 -0.66 -7.85
C ASP A 361 -12.45 -0.04 -7.09
N ASP A 362 -12.64 1.15 -6.49
CA ASP A 362 -11.65 1.82 -5.64
C ASP A 362 -11.31 0.98 -4.40
N ARG A 363 -12.34 0.41 -3.76
CA ARG A 363 -12.14 -0.45 -2.60
C ARG A 363 -11.42 -1.73 -2.96
N ALA A 364 -11.84 -2.41 -4.04
CA ALA A 364 -11.17 -3.60 -4.52
C ALA A 364 -9.70 -3.32 -4.85
N ALA A 365 -9.41 -2.23 -5.58
CA ALA A 365 -8.05 -1.82 -5.91
C ALA A 365 -7.20 -1.52 -4.67
N SER A 366 -7.75 -0.81 -3.68
CA SER A 366 -7.06 -0.53 -2.42
C SER A 366 -6.72 -1.80 -1.64
N LEU A 367 -7.63 -2.78 -1.61
CA LEU A 367 -7.40 -4.08 -0.96
C LEU A 367 -6.34 -4.91 -1.68
N PHE A 368 -6.37 -4.96 -3.03
CA PHE A 368 -5.32 -5.64 -3.81
C PHE A 368 -3.96 -4.95 -3.62
N GLN A 369 -3.93 -3.62 -3.60
CA GLN A 369 -2.72 -2.84 -3.37
C GLN A 369 -2.07 -3.16 -2.03
N ILE A 370 -2.86 -3.22 -0.94
CA ILE A 370 -2.34 -3.64 0.37
C ILE A 370 -1.68 -5.02 0.28
N GLY A 371 -2.24 -5.94 -0.51
CA GLY A 371 -1.72 -7.29 -0.70
C GLY A 371 -0.26 -7.37 -1.14
N TRP A 372 0.15 -6.53 -2.10
CA TRP A 372 1.52 -6.52 -2.63
C TRP A 372 2.40 -5.38 -2.09
N ALA A 373 1.83 -4.38 -1.43
CA ALA A 373 2.57 -3.23 -0.92
C ALA A 373 3.66 -3.61 0.10
N SER A 374 4.76 -2.85 0.09
CA SER A 374 5.79 -2.90 1.13
C SER A 374 5.25 -2.38 2.48
N PRO A 375 5.90 -2.73 3.61
CA PRO A 375 5.58 -2.12 4.90
C PRO A 375 5.62 -0.59 4.86
N SER A 376 6.64 -0.01 4.21
CA SER A 376 6.77 1.46 4.08
C SER A 376 5.61 2.12 3.33
N THR A 377 5.04 1.47 2.33
CA THR A 377 3.85 1.96 1.62
C THR A 377 2.60 1.83 2.48
N ILE A 378 2.43 0.71 3.19
CA ILE A 378 1.30 0.53 4.12
C ILE A 378 1.36 1.52 5.28
N SER A 379 2.53 1.80 5.83
CA SER A 379 2.70 2.81 6.89
C SER A 379 2.33 4.21 6.40
N ALA A 380 2.62 4.56 5.15
CA ALA A 380 2.19 5.82 4.56
C ALA A 380 0.69 5.89 4.23
N LEU A 381 0.09 4.76 3.84
CA LEU A 381 -1.37 4.63 3.67
C LEU A 381 -2.11 4.77 5.01
N ALA A 382 -1.49 4.27 6.07
CA ALA A 382 -1.97 4.34 7.44
C ALA A 382 -1.84 5.75 8.00
N TYR A 383 -0.66 6.36 7.90
CA TYR A 383 -0.41 7.69 8.44
C TYR A 383 0.27 8.57 7.37
N PRO A 384 -0.50 9.45 6.71
CA PRO A 384 0.04 10.34 5.69
C PRO A 384 1.06 11.32 6.27
N ARG A 385 2.07 11.68 5.49
CA ARG A 385 3.04 12.71 5.86
C ARG A 385 2.51 14.07 5.40
N VAL A 386 2.43 15.03 6.31
CA VAL A 386 1.91 16.37 6.05
C VAL A 386 3.07 17.36 6.11
N TYR A 387 3.37 18.03 5.01
CA TYR A 387 4.44 19.02 4.89
C TYR A 387 3.86 20.40 4.71
N LEU A 388 4.33 21.37 5.48
CA LEU A 388 4.01 22.79 5.30
C LEU A 388 5.02 23.39 4.31
N LEU A 389 4.54 23.84 3.16
CA LEU A 389 5.38 24.39 2.10
C LEU A 389 5.50 25.93 2.18
N ASP A 390 4.64 26.58 2.96
CA ASP A 390 4.69 28.02 3.23
C ASP A 390 5.82 28.43 4.19
N SER A 391 6.35 27.49 4.97
CA SER A 391 7.43 27.74 5.93
C SER A 391 8.45 26.59 5.90
N LEU A 392 9.38 26.67 4.96
CA LEU A 392 10.44 25.68 4.82
C LEU A 392 11.63 26.02 5.74
N PRO A 393 12.18 25.05 6.51
CA PRO A 393 13.45 25.21 7.23
C PRO A 393 14.58 25.60 6.26
N GLU A 394 15.59 26.36 6.69
CA GLU A 394 16.64 26.91 5.82
C GLU A 394 17.26 25.90 4.84
N ASN A 395 17.52 24.66 5.29
CA ASN A 395 18.13 23.61 4.50
C ASN A 395 17.16 22.79 3.62
N ALA A 396 15.85 22.95 3.78
CA ALA A 396 14.87 22.14 3.04
C ALA A 396 14.83 22.56 1.56
N GLY A 397 14.93 21.61 0.63
CA GLY A 397 15.07 21.92 -0.80
C GLY A 397 16.51 22.00 -1.30
N ASP A 398 17.50 21.93 -0.40
CA ASP A 398 18.91 21.79 -0.76
C ASP A 398 19.39 20.34 -0.66
N HIS A 399 20.44 20.02 -1.40
CA HIS A 399 21.11 18.72 -1.33
C HIS A 399 21.87 18.59 0.00
N PHE A 400 21.91 17.38 0.57
CA PHE A 400 22.75 17.13 1.73
C PHE A 400 24.22 17.37 1.43
N GLU A 401 24.96 17.81 2.45
CA GLU A 401 26.40 17.95 2.36
C GLU A 401 27.06 16.57 2.19
N PRO A 402 27.89 16.36 1.15
CA PRO A 402 28.61 15.11 0.97
C PRO A 402 29.48 14.79 2.17
N ASN A 403 29.63 13.50 2.45
CA ASN A 403 30.51 13.07 3.52
C ASN A 403 31.98 13.36 3.17
N GLN A 404 32.52 14.41 3.76
CA GLN A 404 33.90 14.87 3.55
C GLN A 404 34.95 13.80 3.92
N SER A 405 34.61 12.83 4.79
CA SER A 405 35.52 11.72 5.11
C SER A 405 35.70 10.73 3.96
N LEU A 406 34.77 10.67 3.01
CA LEU A 406 34.84 9.77 1.84
C LEU A 406 35.46 10.44 0.61
N TYR A 407 35.24 11.74 0.44
CA TYR A 407 35.61 12.48 -0.78
C TYR A 407 36.74 13.50 -0.58
N GLY A 408 37.27 13.61 0.64
CA GLY A 408 38.33 14.58 0.97
C GLY A 408 37.82 16.03 1.03
N SER A 409 38.75 16.98 0.96
CA SER A 409 38.47 18.43 1.07
C SER A 409 38.48 19.16 -0.28
N ASP A 410 38.48 18.43 -1.40
CA ASP A 410 38.49 19.02 -2.73
C ASP A 410 37.10 19.59 -3.06
N GLN A 411 37.00 20.92 -3.20
CA GLN A 411 35.73 21.62 -3.37
C GLN A 411 35.06 21.32 -4.72
N GLU A 412 35.83 21.06 -5.79
CA GLU A 412 35.25 20.75 -7.10
C GLU A 412 34.61 19.36 -7.09
N GLN A 413 35.30 18.38 -6.48
CA GLN A 413 34.77 17.02 -6.35
C GLN A 413 33.56 16.98 -5.43
N LEU A 414 33.58 17.73 -4.32
CA LEU A 414 32.44 17.84 -3.41
C LEU A 414 31.23 18.50 -4.08
N ALA A 415 31.43 19.51 -4.95
CA ALA A 415 30.32 20.13 -5.69
C ALA A 415 29.62 19.15 -6.62
N ILE A 416 30.39 18.33 -7.37
CA ILE A 416 29.84 17.30 -8.26
C ILE A 416 29.06 16.24 -7.47
N VAL A 417 29.60 15.78 -6.33
CA VAL A 417 28.94 14.78 -5.49
C VAL A 417 27.68 15.35 -4.84
N ARG A 418 27.68 16.63 -4.46
CA ARG A 418 26.52 17.28 -3.83
C ARG A 418 25.28 17.21 -4.71
N GLU A 419 25.40 17.40 -6.02
CA GLU A 419 24.24 17.28 -6.93
C GLU A 419 23.65 15.85 -6.97
N SER A 420 24.45 14.84 -6.62
CA SER A 420 23.99 13.45 -6.51
C SER A 420 23.42 13.09 -5.14
N GLU A 421 23.71 13.89 -4.12
CA GLU A 421 23.17 13.69 -2.77
C GLU A 421 21.66 13.98 -2.76
N PRO A 422 20.89 13.38 -1.84
CA PRO A 422 19.46 13.58 -1.83
C PRO A 422 19.08 14.99 -1.35
N VAL A 423 17.98 15.52 -1.88
CA VAL A 423 17.39 16.77 -1.37
C VAL A 423 16.79 16.56 0.03
N ALA A 424 17.06 17.50 0.93
CA ALA A 424 16.48 17.56 2.26
C ALA A 424 14.99 17.95 2.19
N ILE A 425 14.16 17.21 2.92
CA ILE A 425 12.69 17.39 2.96
C ILE A 425 12.34 17.99 4.34
N PRO A 426 11.37 18.91 4.44
CA PRO A 426 10.91 19.42 5.73
C PRO A 426 10.35 18.30 6.62
N ASN A 427 10.36 18.56 7.94
CA ASN A 427 9.72 17.66 8.89
C ASN A 427 8.20 17.64 8.66
N SER A 428 7.60 16.45 8.78
CA SER A 428 6.15 16.34 8.71
C SER A 428 5.50 16.80 10.01
N VAL A 429 4.37 17.49 9.90
CA VAL A 429 3.48 17.83 11.04
C VAL A 429 2.43 16.73 11.25
N SER A 430 1.69 16.83 12.36
CA SER A 430 0.58 15.91 12.67
C SER A 430 -0.50 15.96 11.58
N ALA A 431 -1.12 14.81 11.31
CA ALA A 431 -2.14 14.67 10.28
C ALA A 431 -3.51 15.09 10.83
N ALA A 432 -3.58 16.34 11.29
CA ALA A 432 -4.73 16.92 11.98
C ALA A 432 -4.97 18.36 11.50
N THR A 433 -6.23 18.77 11.46
CA THR A 433 -6.63 20.13 11.05
C THR A 433 -6.02 21.20 11.97
N GLU A 434 -5.83 20.89 13.25
CA GLU A 434 -5.21 21.79 14.24
C GLU A 434 -3.74 22.15 13.92
N SER A 435 -3.05 21.31 13.15
CA SER A 435 -1.66 21.54 12.73
C SER A 435 -1.55 22.39 11.45
N ILE A 436 -2.69 22.79 10.86
CA ILE A 436 -2.75 23.45 9.56
C ILE A 436 -3.35 24.85 9.73
N ALA A 437 -2.54 25.89 9.45
CA ALA A 437 -2.98 27.28 9.55
C ALA A 437 -3.95 27.68 8.42
N PRO A 438 -4.79 28.73 8.60
CA PRO A 438 -5.68 29.23 7.54
C PRO A 438 -4.96 29.82 6.31
N SER A 439 -3.67 30.15 6.44
CA SER A 439 -2.81 30.72 5.41
C SER A 439 -1.77 29.73 4.86
N SER A 440 -1.77 28.47 5.32
CA SER A 440 -0.72 27.52 4.97
C SER A 440 -0.96 26.83 3.63
N LEU A 441 0.14 26.45 2.98
CA LEU A 441 0.14 25.60 1.81
C LEU A 441 0.61 24.21 2.22
N VAL A 442 -0.29 23.22 2.13
CA VAL A 442 -0.02 21.90 2.71
C VAL A 442 0.14 20.85 1.64
N PHE A 443 1.26 20.14 1.66
CA PHE A 443 1.48 18.98 0.81
C PHE A 443 1.34 17.69 1.61
N VAL A 444 0.44 16.81 1.19
CA VAL A 444 0.13 15.56 1.88
C VAL A 444 0.57 14.37 1.03
N ASP A 445 1.41 13.52 1.60
CA ASP A 445 1.90 12.28 1.01
C ASP A 445 1.27 11.06 1.71
N ARG A 446 0.30 10.42 1.04
CA ARG A 446 -0.36 9.19 1.49
C ARG A 446 0.27 7.92 0.87
N GLY A 447 1.42 8.05 0.21
CA GLY A 447 2.13 6.95 -0.44
C GLY A 447 1.61 6.58 -1.84
N THR A 448 0.29 6.55 -2.03
CA THR A 448 -0.36 6.19 -3.31
C THR A 448 -1.12 7.35 -3.93
N GLU A 449 -1.37 8.38 -3.14
CA GLU A 449 -1.99 9.63 -3.54
C GLU A 449 -1.18 10.77 -2.93
N LEU A 450 -1.01 11.83 -3.72
CA LEU A 450 -0.40 13.08 -3.28
C LEU A 450 -1.42 14.20 -3.42
N ALA A 451 -1.49 15.08 -2.44
CA ALA A 451 -2.45 16.16 -2.40
C ALA A 451 -1.77 17.47 -2.02
N LEU A 452 -2.02 18.54 -2.77
CA LEU A 452 -1.70 19.90 -2.36
C LEU A 452 -2.99 20.58 -1.92
N ILE A 453 -3.08 20.95 -0.65
CA ILE A 453 -4.22 21.65 -0.06
C ILE A 453 -3.87 23.13 0.02
N VAL A 454 -4.60 23.94 -0.72
CA VAL A 454 -4.47 25.38 -0.80
C VAL A 454 -5.48 26.02 0.15
N SER A 455 -4.99 26.69 1.18
CA SER A 455 -5.84 27.37 2.16
C SER A 455 -6.37 28.71 1.64
N PRO A 456 -7.55 29.17 2.08
CA PRO A 456 -8.21 30.34 1.50
C PRO A 456 -7.48 31.67 1.76
N GLN A 457 -6.64 31.75 2.80
CA GLN A 457 -5.87 32.96 3.14
C GLN A 457 -4.43 32.90 2.66
N ILE A 458 -4.12 32.05 1.67
CA ILE A 458 -2.76 31.96 1.09
C ILE A 458 -2.42 33.24 0.32
N SER A 459 -1.14 33.65 0.34
CA SER A 459 -0.69 34.76 -0.49
C SER A 459 -0.72 34.36 -1.98
N PRO A 460 -1.14 35.26 -2.89
CA PRO A 460 -1.16 34.97 -4.33
C PRO A 460 0.22 34.61 -4.89
N GLU A 461 1.29 35.21 -4.36
CA GLU A 461 2.68 34.95 -4.77
C GLU A 461 3.07 33.50 -4.45
N LEU A 462 2.81 33.03 -3.22
CA LEU A 462 3.11 31.66 -2.81
C LEU A 462 2.29 30.64 -3.62
N ALA A 463 1.03 30.95 -3.90
CA ALA A 463 0.19 30.09 -4.74
C ALA A 463 0.74 29.98 -6.17
N GLN A 464 1.27 31.07 -6.75
CA GLN A 464 1.90 31.07 -8.09
C GLN A 464 3.23 30.31 -8.13
N ASP A 465 3.99 30.30 -7.03
CA ASP A 465 5.21 29.50 -6.94
C ASP A 465 4.90 28.00 -6.84
N ALA A 466 3.82 27.64 -6.14
CA ALA A 466 3.39 26.26 -5.96
C ALA A 466 2.75 25.62 -7.21
N LEU A 467 1.99 26.42 -7.95
CA LEU A 467 1.05 25.96 -8.97
C LEU A 467 1.43 26.46 -10.37
N ILE A 468 1.18 25.60 -11.35
CA ILE A 468 1.19 25.92 -12.77
C ILE A 468 -0.26 25.98 -13.25
N THR A 469 -0.62 27.04 -13.99
CA THR A 469 -1.95 27.19 -14.61
C THR A 469 -1.84 26.87 -16.09
N LEU A 470 -2.29 25.68 -16.50
CA LEU A 470 -2.15 25.25 -17.90
C LEU A 470 -3.20 25.86 -18.85
N ASN A 471 -4.37 26.23 -18.32
CA ASN A 471 -5.47 26.83 -19.10
C ASN A 471 -6.05 28.06 -18.37
N PRO A 472 -5.46 29.26 -18.54
CA PRO A 472 -6.06 30.50 -18.07
C PRO A 472 -7.11 30.93 -19.09
N HIS A 473 -8.39 30.55 -18.97
CA HIS A 473 -9.40 31.01 -19.94
C HIS A 473 -10.16 32.25 -19.43
N PRO A 474 -10.18 33.37 -20.19
CA PRO A 474 -10.99 34.54 -19.88
C PRO A 474 -12.42 34.50 -20.46
N ASP A 475 -12.70 33.72 -21.51
CA ASP A 475 -14.08 33.48 -22.00
C ASP A 475 -14.10 32.35 -23.03
N GLN A 476 -15.15 31.52 -23.00
CA GLN A 476 -15.50 30.36 -23.86
C GLN A 476 -15.18 28.96 -23.30
N SER A 477 -16.27 28.30 -22.89
CA SER A 477 -16.43 27.03 -22.17
C SER A 477 -16.30 27.15 -20.64
N ASN A 478 -17.33 26.70 -19.93
CA ASN A 478 -17.49 26.61 -18.46
C ASN A 478 -16.42 25.74 -17.76
N GLN A 479 -15.21 25.61 -18.30
CA GLN A 479 -14.15 24.76 -17.77
C GLN A 479 -13.33 25.54 -16.74
N GLN A 480 -13.24 24.99 -15.52
CA GLN A 480 -12.43 25.55 -14.45
C GLN A 480 -10.93 25.59 -14.83
N PRO A 481 -10.16 26.57 -14.33
CA PRO A 481 -8.72 26.65 -14.58
C PRO A 481 -8.02 25.37 -14.14
N ARG A 482 -7.11 24.87 -14.99
CA ARG A 482 -6.34 23.64 -14.74
C ARG A 482 -5.10 23.97 -13.91
N LEU A 483 -5.05 23.43 -12.71
CA LEU A 483 -3.96 23.65 -11.77
C LEU A 483 -3.18 22.37 -11.56
N LEU A 484 -1.86 22.48 -11.66
CA LEU A 484 -0.93 21.39 -11.39
C LEU A 484 0.15 21.85 -10.42
N ILE A 485 0.72 20.91 -9.70
CA ILE A 485 1.83 21.17 -8.79
C ILE A 485 3.10 21.29 -9.62
N ARG A 486 3.87 22.36 -9.43
CA ARG A 486 5.03 22.70 -10.26
C ARG A 486 6.05 21.56 -10.41
N GLY A 487 6.32 20.80 -9.36
CA GLY A 487 7.23 19.62 -9.39
C GLY A 487 6.68 18.35 -10.05
N THR A 488 5.53 18.40 -10.73
CA THR A 488 4.92 17.22 -11.40
C THR A 488 5.18 17.15 -12.90
N ILE A 489 5.51 18.26 -13.54
CA ILE A 489 5.79 18.36 -14.97
C ILE A 489 7.11 19.09 -15.18
N SER A 490 8.04 18.49 -15.92
CA SER A 490 9.20 19.20 -16.49
C SER A 490 8.73 20.05 -17.67
N ALA A 491 7.97 21.12 -17.42
CA ALA A 491 7.54 22.03 -18.46
C ALA A 491 8.63 23.09 -18.70
N PRO A 492 9.21 23.18 -19.91
CA PRO A 492 10.12 24.26 -20.23
C PRO A 492 9.35 25.59 -20.35
N GLY A 493 9.76 26.62 -19.60
CA GLY A 493 9.35 28.01 -19.84
C GLY A 493 8.58 28.72 -18.73
N GLU A 494 8.15 28.03 -17.69
CA GLU A 494 7.67 28.67 -16.46
C GLU A 494 8.57 28.20 -15.33
N ALA A 495 9.63 28.95 -15.02
CA ALA A 495 10.42 28.71 -13.81
C ALA A 495 9.67 29.25 -12.58
N PRO A 496 9.87 28.68 -11.38
CA PRO A 496 9.42 29.32 -10.14
C PRO A 496 9.96 30.75 -10.06
N LYS A 497 9.17 31.67 -9.49
CA LYS A 497 9.54 33.09 -9.45
C LYS A 497 10.43 33.40 -8.25
N SER A 498 10.38 32.58 -7.21
CA SER A 498 11.15 32.74 -5.98
C SER A 498 12.05 31.55 -5.68
N GLU A 499 13.08 31.78 -4.85
CA GLU A 499 13.93 30.75 -4.25
C GLU A 499 13.09 29.69 -3.50
N LEU A 500 12.03 30.13 -2.81
CA LEU A 500 11.12 29.24 -2.11
C LEU A 500 10.37 28.31 -3.10
N GLY A 501 9.95 28.82 -4.25
CA GLY A 501 9.34 28.02 -5.32
C GLY A 501 10.29 26.96 -5.91
N GLU A 502 11.58 27.28 -6.08
CA GLU A 502 12.60 26.31 -6.50
C GLU A 502 12.76 25.19 -5.47
N ARG A 503 12.87 25.56 -4.20
CA ARG A 503 13.02 24.63 -3.08
C ARG A 503 11.79 23.71 -2.96
N MET A 504 10.59 24.25 -3.09
CA MET A 504 9.34 23.48 -3.13
C MET A 504 9.32 22.47 -4.29
N THR A 505 9.75 22.88 -5.48
CA THR A 505 9.79 22.03 -6.67
C THR A 505 10.70 20.82 -6.43
N LYS A 506 11.93 21.06 -5.94
CA LYS A 506 12.90 20.00 -5.59
C LYS A 506 12.36 19.04 -4.53
N ILE A 507 11.66 19.55 -3.51
CA ILE A 507 11.03 18.73 -2.48
C ILE A 507 9.95 17.81 -3.08
N VAL A 508 9.05 18.36 -3.90
CA VAL A 508 7.97 17.59 -4.54
C VAL A 508 8.55 16.51 -5.45
N GLU A 509 9.52 16.84 -6.30
CA GLU A 509 10.23 15.88 -7.16
C GLU A 509 10.87 14.77 -6.34
N ARG A 510 11.56 15.12 -5.24
CA ARG A 510 12.17 14.14 -4.34
C ARG A 510 11.15 13.20 -3.69
N ILE A 511 9.97 13.70 -3.33
CA ILE A 511 8.89 12.86 -2.81
C ILE A 511 8.36 11.93 -3.89
N LEU A 512 8.17 12.43 -5.12
CA LEU A 512 7.71 11.64 -6.26
C LEU A 512 8.66 10.48 -6.59
N GLU A 513 9.97 10.73 -6.59
CA GLU A 513 10.97 9.68 -6.79
C GLU A 513 10.87 8.53 -5.77
N ARG A 514 10.51 8.87 -4.53
CA ARG A 514 10.40 7.91 -3.42
C ARG A 514 9.08 7.15 -3.42
N ARG A 515 8.08 7.57 -4.20
CA ARG A 515 6.72 7.02 -4.20
C ARG A 515 6.35 6.41 -5.56
N PRO A 516 6.82 5.18 -5.86
CA PRO A 516 6.58 4.54 -7.15
C PRO A 516 5.13 4.09 -7.37
N SER A 517 4.30 4.06 -6.33
CA SER A 517 2.91 3.61 -6.38
C SER A 517 1.89 4.76 -6.45
N VAL A 518 2.35 5.99 -6.73
CA VAL A 518 1.45 7.16 -6.84
C VAL A 518 0.60 7.02 -8.08
N CYS A 519 -0.71 6.87 -7.86
CA CYS A 519 -1.70 6.78 -8.92
C CYS A 519 -2.49 8.09 -9.10
N SER A 520 -2.38 9.02 -8.14
CA SER A 520 -3.10 10.30 -8.20
C SER A 520 -2.30 11.44 -7.57
N ILE A 521 -2.31 12.59 -8.24
CA ILE A 521 -1.80 13.86 -7.71
C ILE A 521 -2.90 14.91 -7.89
N ARG A 522 -3.34 15.52 -6.79
CA ARG A 522 -4.49 16.44 -6.81
C ARG A 522 -4.19 17.74 -6.08
N VAL A 523 -4.82 18.82 -6.55
CA VAL A 523 -4.86 20.11 -5.88
C VAL A 523 -6.27 20.28 -5.33
N PHE A 524 -6.38 20.65 -4.06
CA PHE A 524 -7.65 20.91 -3.40
C PHE A 524 -7.65 22.33 -2.84
N PHE A 525 -8.80 22.99 -2.95
CA PHE A 525 -9.02 24.25 -2.25
C PHE A 525 -9.75 23.99 -0.94
N LYS A 526 -9.19 24.47 0.16
CA LYS A 526 -9.81 24.34 1.48
C LYS A 526 -11.06 25.24 1.54
N GLY A 527 -12.21 24.65 1.25
CA GLY A 527 -13.53 25.27 1.35
C GLY A 527 -14.30 24.84 2.60
N GLU A 528 -15.59 25.13 2.60
CA GLU A 528 -16.51 24.66 3.65
C GLU A 528 -16.50 23.12 3.74
N PRO A 529 -16.78 22.54 4.93
CA PRO A 529 -16.72 21.08 5.15
C PRO A 529 -17.60 20.26 4.21
N GLU A 530 -18.66 20.85 3.66
CA GLU A 530 -19.60 20.21 2.73
C GLU A 530 -19.19 20.31 1.26
N SER A 531 -18.07 20.99 0.96
CA SER A 531 -17.56 21.06 -0.41
C SER A 531 -17.07 19.69 -0.90
N ALA A 532 -17.17 19.45 -2.21
CA ALA A 532 -16.70 18.22 -2.83
C ALA A 532 -15.21 17.96 -2.53
N ASP A 533 -14.37 19.00 -2.54
CA ASP A 533 -12.95 18.91 -2.21
C ASP A 533 -12.72 18.53 -0.74
N ALA A 534 -13.46 19.14 0.20
CA ALA A 534 -13.36 18.83 1.63
C ALA A 534 -13.66 17.36 1.93
N SER A 535 -14.64 16.79 1.23
CA SER A 535 -14.93 15.37 1.36
C SER A 535 -13.72 14.48 0.97
N ILE A 536 -12.89 14.91 0.03
CA ILE A 536 -11.78 14.09 -0.47
C ILE A 536 -10.51 14.27 0.36
N TYR A 537 -10.17 15.50 0.76
CA TYR A 537 -8.91 15.75 1.49
C TYR A 537 -9.03 15.55 3.01
N GLN A 538 -10.20 15.74 3.64
CA GLN A 538 -10.35 15.53 5.09
C GLN A 538 -9.98 14.10 5.55
N PRO A 539 -10.31 13.02 4.82
CA PRO A 539 -9.84 11.66 5.14
C PRO A 539 -8.32 11.47 5.12
N LEU A 540 -7.55 12.43 4.60
CA LEU A 540 -6.09 12.43 4.68
C LEU A 540 -5.59 12.90 6.06
N LEU A 541 -6.40 13.66 6.79
CA LEU A 541 -6.13 14.12 8.16
C LEU A 541 -6.65 13.07 9.15
N VAL A 542 -5.90 11.97 9.27
CA VAL A 542 -6.35 10.75 9.95
C VAL A 542 -6.57 10.90 11.46
N GLU A 543 -6.06 11.96 12.09
CA GLU A 543 -6.27 12.22 13.52
C GLU A 543 -7.62 12.87 13.82
N ASP A 544 -8.20 13.58 12.85
CA ASP A 544 -9.45 14.32 13.03
C ASP A 544 -10.67 13.41 13.13
N LYS A 545 -11.76 13.96 13.68
CA LYS A 545 -13.08 13.29 13.65
C LYS A 545 -13.61 13.32 12.22
N GLY A 546 -13.51 12.19 11.51
CA GLY A 546 -13.86 12.09 10.09
C GLY A 546 -13.11 10.96 9.40
N GLY A 547 -13.17 10.90 8.07
CA GLY A 547 -12.39 9.95 7.28
C GLY A 547 -12.94 8.52 7.24
N GLY A 548 -14.20 8.33 7.64
CA GLY A 548 -14.92 7.07 7.45
C GLY A 548 -14.75 6.02 8.55
N PHE A 549 -14.09 6.40 9.64
CA PHE A 549 -14.17 5.75 10.94
C PHE A 549 -14.42 6.86 11.97
N GLY A 550 -15.60 6.85 12.60
CA GLY A 550 -16.17 8.03 13.30
C GLY A 550 -15.47 8.50 14.57
N LEU A 551 -14.24 8.06 14.83
CA LEU A 551 -13.44 8.44 16.00
C LEU A 551 -12.25 9.29 15.57
N GLY A 552 -12.02 10.40 16.29
CA GLY A 552 -10.72 11.09 16.28
C GLY A 552 -9.65 10.30 17.04
N TYR A 553 -8.38 10.70 16.96
CA TYR A 553 -7.29 9.94 17.59
C TYR A 553 -7.45 9.81 19.11
N LEU A 554 -7.77 10.89 19.80
CA LEU A 554 -7.99 10.87 21.26
C LEU A 554 -9.16 9.95 21.66
N GLU A 555 -10.23 9.95 20.88
CA GLU A 555 -11.38 9.08 21.12
C GLU A 555 -11.06 7.62 20.83
N PHE A 556 -10.22 7.37 19.82
CA PHE A 556 -9.73 6.05 19.50
C PHE A 556 -8.85 5.48 20.61
N LEU A 557 -7.97 6.29 21.22
CA LEU A 557 -7.19 5.86 22.40
C LEU A 557 -8.09 5.49 23.58
N ARG A 558 -9.16 6.26 23.84
CA ARG A 558 -10.17 5.93 24.86
C ARG A 558 -10.91 4.64 24.51
N TYR A 559 -11.23 4.42 23.23
CA TYR A 559 -11.82 3.19 22.74
C TYR A 559 -10.89 1.98 22.97
N VAL A 560 -9.61 2.08 22.61
CA VAL A 560 -8.59 1.05 22.82
C VAL A 560 -8.45 0.73 24.30
N HIS A 561 -8.30 1.75 25.15
CA HIS A 561 -8.18 1.58 26.60
C HIS A 561 -9.38 0.84 27.19
N ARG A 562 -10.61 1.25 26.84
CA ARG A 562 -11.84 0.56 27.24
C ARG A 562 -11.85 -0.91 26.80
N LYS A 563 -11.47 -1.20 25.56
CA LYS A 563 -11.41 -2.59 25.06
C LYS A 563 -10.35 -3.44 25.76
N ILE A 564 -9.22 -2.85 26.18
CA ILE A 564 -8.22 -3.53 27.02
C ILE A 564 -8.83 -3.85 28.39
N MET A 565 -9.52 -2.89 29.01
CA MET A 565 -10.17 -3.09 30.31
C MET A 565 -11.30 -4.13 30.23
N ASP A 566 -12.05 -4.18 29.13
CA ASP A 566 -13.04 -5.24 28.87
C ASP A 566 -12.41 -6.64 28.75
N GLN A 567 -11.19 -6.75 28.24
CA GLN A 567 -10.46 -8.03 28.21
C GLN A 567 -9.98 -8.42 29.61
N TYR A 568 -9.51 -7.44 30.40
CA TYR A 568 -9.14 -7.65 31.81
C TYR A 568 -10.29 -8.17 32.66
N SER A 569 -11.49 -7.61 32.52
CA SER A 569 -12.66 -8.04 33.30
C SER A 569 -13.14 -9.45 32.92
N LYS A 570 -12.94 -9.86 31.66
CA LYS A 570 -13.28 -11.22 31.19
C LYS A 570 -12.25 -12.26 31.58
N ASP A 571 -10.99 -11.87 31.65
CA ASP A 571 -9.86 -12.74 31.99
C ASP A 571 -9.91 -13.19 33.47
N SER A 572 -10.56 -12.43 34.36
CA SER A 572 -10.82 -12.84 35.75
C SER A 572 -11.98 -13.83 35.90
N VAL A 573 -12.95 -13.89 34.98
CA VAL A 573 -14.09 -14.82 35.03
C VAL A 573 -13.61 -16.28 35.04
N LEU A 574 -12.48 -16.58 34.39
CA LEU A 574 -11.90 -17.92 34.38
C LEU A 574 -11.24 -18.29 35.72
N LYS A 575 -10.64 -17.31 36.42
CA LYS A 575 -10.14 -17.49 37.80
C LYS A 575 -11.27 -17.61 38.80
N GLU A 576 -12.37 -16.88 38.61
CA GLU A 576 -13.59 -17.00 39.41
C GLU A 576 -14.25 -18.36 39.16
N LEU A 577 -14.46 -18.79 37.91
CA LEU A 577 -14.99 -20.14 37.60
C LEU A 577 -14.12 -21.27 38.18
N LEU A 578 -12.79 -21.14 38.13
CA LEU A 578 -11.86 -22.09 38.78
C LEU A 578 -11.91 -22.01 40.32
N MET A 579 -12.21 -20.86 40.91
CA MET A 579 -12.48 -20.74 42.35
C MET A 579 -13.83 -21.35 42.72
N TRP A 580 -14.85 -21.19 41.89
CA TRP A 580 -16.18 -21.77 42.08
C TRP A 580 -16.15 -23.30 41.93
N ASP A 581 -15.41 -23.85 40.97
CA ASP A 581 -15.20 -25.30 40.81
C ASP A 581 -14.41 -25.89 41.99
N LYS A 582 -13.46 -25.12 42.56
CA LYS A 582 -12.77 -25.49 43.81
C LYS A 582 -13.69 -25.47 45.04
N LEU A 583 -14.61 -24.52 45.11
CA LEU A 583 -15.65 -24.48 46.15
C LEU A 583 -16.64 -25.63 46.02
N GLU A 584 -17.02 -26.05 44.80
CA GLU A 584 -17.87 -27.22 44.57
C GLU A 584 -17.15 -28.54 44.90
N GLN A 585 -15.83 -28.58 44.79
CA GLN A 585 -14.98 -29.73 45.17
C GLN A 585 -14.56 -29.71 46.66
N GLY A 586 -15.06 -28.75 47.46
CA GLY A 586 -14.86 -28.71 48.92
C GLY A 586 -13.52 -28.16 49.39
N TYR A 587 -12.84 -27.33 48.59
CA TYR A 587 -11.65 -26.56 48.99
C TYR A 587 -11.98 -25.14 49.46
#